data_AF-A0A3A1XMA8-F1
#
_entry.id   AF-A0A3A1XMA8-F1
#
_cell.length_a   1.000
_cell.length_b   1.000
_cell.length_c   1.000
_cell.angle_alpha   90.00
_cell.angle_beta   90.00
_cell.angle_gamma   90.00
#
_symmetry.space_group_name_H-M   'P 1'
#
loop_
_entity.id
_entity.type
_entity.pdbx_description
1 polymer ?
#
loop_
_entity_poly.entity_id
_entity_poly.type
_entity_poly.pdbx_seq_one_letter_code
_entity_poly.pdbx_strand_id
1 'polypeptide(L)'
;SYDCVDDLVCEYIENTSLVNPDSSFGEAVMRQTVEAAGRYAKPGDVVLLAPACASMDQFVSYADRGNRFAKESQRWVHNHGIQQ
;
A
#
# COMPACT_ATOMS: atom_id res chain seq x y z
N SER A 1 28.48 10.64 17.12
CA SER A 1 28.82 10.21 15.76
C SER A 1 28.04 8.96 15.45
N TYR A 2 27.56 8.81 14.21
CA TYR A 2 26.75 7.67 13.77
C TYR A 2 27.64 6.44 13.49
N ASP A 3 28.60 6.16 14.37
CA ASP A 3 29.65 5.16 14.12
C ASP A 3 29.21 3.72 14.43
N CYS A 4 27.95 3.52 14.86
CA CYS A 4 27.37 2.20 15.07
C CYS A 4 25.97 2.12 14.44
N VAL A 5 25.87 2.40 13.16
CA VAL A 5 24.90 1.62 12.37
C VAL A 5 25.44 0.20 12.37
N ASP A 6 24.80 -0.67 13.17
CA ASP A 6 25.13 -2.08 13.30
C ASP A 6 25.37 -2.70 11.92
N ASP A 7 26.50 -3.38 11.72
CA ASP A 7 26.84 -4.05 10.46
C ASP A 7 25.73 -5.01 10.00
N LEU A 8 24.92 -5.50 10.94
CA LEU A 8 23.72 -6.31 10.70
C LEU A 8 22.64 -5.56 9.91
N VAL A 9 22.48 -4.26 10.11
CA VAL A 9 21.52 -3.44 9.35
C VAL A 9 22.01 -3.26 7.91
N CYS A 10 23.32 -3.02 7.74
CA CYS A 10 23.94 -2.93 6.42
C CYS A 10 23.84 -4.27 5.67
N GLU A 11 24.20 -5.38 6.31
CA GLU A 11 24.10 -6.72 5.75
C GLU A 11 22.65 -7.10 5.40
N TYR A 12 21.68 -6.72 6.24
CA TYR A 12 20.27 -6.95 5.95
C TYR A 12 19.78 -6.14 4.74
N ILE A 13 20.19 -4.87 4.62
CA ILE A 13 19.82 -4.02 3.47
C ILE A 13 20.49 -4.52 2.19
N GLU A 14 21.76 -4.94 2.25
CA GLU A 14 22.49 -5.49 1.10
C GLU A 14 21.91 -6.82 0.61
N ASN A 15 21.42 -7.66 1.52
CA ASN A 15 20.80 -8.94 1.19
C ASN A 15 19.28 -8.85 0.94
N THR A 16 18.66 -7.72 1.23
CA THR A 16 17.26 -7.49 0.85
C THR A 16 17.21 -7.16 -0.62
N SER A 17 16.58 -8.05 -1.41
CA SER A 17 16.24 -7.75 -2.81
C SER A 17 15.55 -6.40 -2.88
N LEU A 18 16.21 -5.43 -3.51
CA LEU A 18 15.63 -4.12 -3.78
C LEU A 18 14.34 -4.35 -4.58
N VAL A 19 13.20 -4.04 -3.96
CA VAL A 19 11.91 -4.15 -4.64
C VAL A 19 11.90 -3.07 -5.71
N ASN A 20 11.94 -3.49 -6.97
CA ASN A 20 11.86 -2.56 -8.08
C ASN A 20 10.48 -1.89 -8.01
N PRO A 21 10.38 -0.55 -8.00
CA PRO A 21 9.10 0.16 -8.00
C PRO A 21 8.45 0.10 -9.39
N ASP A 22 8.36 -1.11 -9.94
CA ASP A 22 7.56 -1.35 -11.13
C ASP A 22 6.08 -1.21 -10.79
N SER A 23 5.24 -1.22 -11.83
CA SER A 23 3.80 -1.01 -11.66
C SER A 23 3.14 -2.06 -10.76
N SER A 24 3.74 -3.24 -10.55
CA SER A 24 3.19 -4.29 -9.70
C SER A 24 3.31 -3.96 -8.21
N PHE A 25 4.34 -3.21 -7.81
CA PHE A 25 4.56 -2.82 -6.42
C PHE A 25 3.41 -1.95 -5.90
N GLY A 26 3.03 -0.90 -6.64
CA GLY A 26 1.91 -0.04 -6.26
C GLY A 26 0.56 -0.77 -6.21
N GLU A 27 0.36 -1.81 -7.02
CA GLU A 27 -0.86 -2.64 -6.98
C GLU A 27 -0.88 -3.53 -5.73
N ALA A 28 0.26 -4.14 -5.38
CA ALA A 28 0.39 -4.92 -4.15
C ALA A 28 0.15 -4.07 -2.89
N VAL A 29 0.74 -2.87 -2.83
CA VAL A 29 0.53 -1.92 -1.73
C VAL A 29 -0.94 -1.53 -1.61
N MET A 30 -1.59 -1.17 -2.72
CA MET A 30 -2.99 -0.73 -2.68
C MET A 30 -3.92 -1.86 -2.27
N ARG A 31 -3.68 -3.07 -2.77
CA ARG A 31 -4.42 -4.27 -2.37
C ARG A 31 -4.33 -4.52 -0.87
N GLN A 32 -3.12 -4.51 -0.30
CA GLN A 32 -2.93 -4.72 1.14
C GLN A 32 -3.59 -3.60 1.97
N THR A 33 -3.51 -2.36 1.49
CA THR A 33 -4.13 -1.20 2.15
C THR A 33 -5.65 -1.36 2.25
N VAL A 34 -6.32 -1.72 1.15
CA VAL A 34 -7.78 -1.91 1.13
C VAL A 34 -8.20 -3.11 1.98
N GLU A 35 -7.48 -4.23 1.91
CA GLU A 35 -7.74 -5.41 2.75
C GLU A 35 -7.63 -5.07 4.25
N ALA A 36 -6.59 -4.33 4.64
CA ALA A 36 -6.42 -3.90 6.03
C ALA A 36 -7.56 -2.98 6.48
N ALA A 37 -7.93 -1.99 5.66
CA ALA A 37 -9.02 -1.08 5.97
C ALA A 37 -10.37 -1.80 6.12
N GLY A 38 -10.66 -2.74 5.21
CA GLY A 38 -11.88 -3.53 5.21
C GLY A 38 -12.08 -4.39 6.47
N ARG A 39 -10.99 -4.80 7.14
CA ARG A 39 -11.05 -5.52 8.43
C ARG A 39 -11.53 -4.65 9.60
N TYR A 40 -11.42 -3.32 9.49
CA TYR A 40 -11.85 -2.38 10.53
C TYR A 40 -13.17 -1.69 10.21
N ALA A 41 -13.50 -1.55 8.91
CA ALA A 41 -14.70 -0.86 8.46
C ALA A 41 -15.97 -1.68 8.75
N LYS A 42 -17.02 -0.97 9.19
CA LYS A 42 -18.36 -1.52 9.42
C LYS A 42 -19.37 -0.92 8.42
N PRO A 43 -20.55 -1.53 8.27
CA PRO A 43 -21.63 -0.93 7.49
C PRO A 43 -21.93 0.50 7.97
N GLY A 44 -21.89 1.46 7.05
CA GLY A 44 -22.09 2.88 7.33
C GLY A 44 -20.80 3.70 7.54
N ASP A 45 -19.64 3.04 7.69
CA ASP A 45 -18.36 3.74 7.78
C ASP A 45 -17.88 4.23 6.40
N VAL A 46 -17.05 5.28 6.43
CA VAL A 46 -16.38 5.82 5.23
C VAL A 46 -14.88 5.60 5.36
N VAL A 47 -14.29 4.94 4.37
CA VAL A 47 -12.83 4.81 4.24
C VAL A 47 -12.34 5.85 3.24
N LEU A 48 -11.44 6.73 3.68
CA LEU A 48 -10.85 7.79 2.86
C LEU A 48 -9.37 7.52 2.59
N LEU A 49 -8.97 7.58 1.32
CA LEU A 49 -7.56 7.64 0.94
C LEU A 49 -7.03 9.07 1.13
N ALA A 50 -6.33 9.33 2.24
CA ALA A 50 -5.77 10.65 2.58
C ALA A 50 -4.23 10.59 2.83
N PRO A 51 -3.41 10.44 1.77
CA PRO A 51 -1.96 10.40 1.90
C PRO A 51 -1.36 11.80 2.10
N ALA A 52 -0.50 11.96 3.10
CA ALA A 52 0.12 13.23 3.47
C ALA A 52 1.31 13.67 2.57
N CYS A 53 1.86 12.77 1.73
CA CYS A 53 3.05 13.05 0.90
C CYS A 53 2.90 12.62 -0.57
N ALA A 54 3.77 13.21 -1.41
CA ALA A 54 3.96 12.87 -2.82
C ALA A 54 4.42 11.40 -2.95
N SER A 55 3.80 10.64 -3.84
CA SER A 55 3.97 9.18 -3.96
C SER A 55 4.65 8.75 -5.25
N MET A 56 5.59 9.56 -5.74
CA MET A 56 6.27 9.29 -7.01
C MET A 56 7.19 8.06 -6.96
N ASP A 57 7.49 7.55 -5.77
CA ASP A 57 8.26 6.32 -5.54
C ASP A 57 7.40 5.04 -5.60
N GLN A 58 6.07 5.14 -5.43
CA GLN A 58 5.17 3.99 -5.34
C GLN A 58 4.10 3.95 -6.46
N PHE A 59 3.85 5.08 -7.12
CA PHE A 59 2.80 5.22 -8.12
C PHE A 59 3.23 6.16 -9.25
N VAL A 60 2.75 5.88 -10.47
CA VAL A 60 3.09 6.64 -11.67
C VAL A 60 2.57 8.09 -11.58
N SER A 61 1.43 8.29 -10.93
CA SER A 61 0.85 9.61 -10.69
C SER A 61 -0.17 9.56 -9.56
N TYR A 62 -0.62 10.74 -9.12
CA TYR A 62 -1.74 10.86 -8.18
C TYR A 62 -3.03 10.21 -8.72
N ALA A 63 -3.30 10.36 -10.01
CA ALA A 63 -4.45 9.74 -10.66
C ALA A 63 -4.33 8.21 -10.68
N ASP A 64 -3.14 7.68 -11.00
CA ASP A 64 -2.87 6.24 -10.95
C ASP A 64 -3.12 5.65 -9.55
N ARG A 65 -2.63 6.32 -8.51
CA ARG A 65 -2.88 5.93 -7.11
C ARG A 65 -4.38 5.91 -6.78
N GLY A 66 -5.12 6.96 -7.15
CA GLY A 66 -6.56 7.03 -6.93
C GLY A 66 -7.34 5.97 -7.69
N ASN A 67 -6.98 5.73 -8.95
CA ASN A 67 -7.61 4.70 -9.79
C ASN A 67 -7.40 3.30 -9.23
N ARG A 68 -6.19 3.00 -8.74
CA ARG A 68 -5.89 1.73 -8.08
C ARG A 68 -6.71 1.55 -6.82
N PHE A 69 -6.84 2.59 -5.99
CA PHE A 69 -7.68 2.54 -4.79
C PHE A 69 -9.15 2.25 -5.14
N ALA A 70 -9.69 2.93 -6.15
CA ALA A 70 -11.06 2.70 -6.60
C ALA A 70 -11.27 1.26 -7.10
N LYS A 71 -10.35 0.75 -7.96
CA LYS A 71 -10.37 -0.63 -8.47
C LYS A 71 -10.34 -1.65 -7.34
N GLU A 72 -9.40 -1.51 -6.41
CA GLU A 72 -9.23 -2.45 -5.30
C GLU A 72 -10.40 -2.38 -4.31
N SER A 73 -10.96 -1.19 -4.05
CA SER A 73 -12.16 -1.02 -3.23
C SER A 73 -13.37 -1.73 -3.85
N GLN A 74 -13.58 -1.59 -5.16
CA GLN A 74 -14.64 -2.30 -5.87
C GLN A 74 -14.47 -3.82 -5.81
N ARG A 75 -13.25 -4.32 -6.03
CA ARG A 75 -12.95 -5.76 -5.88
C ARG A 75 -13.26 -6.24 -4.46
N TRP A 76 -12.83 -5.50 -3.45
CA TRP A 76 -13.02 -5.88 -2.06
C TRP A 76 -14.51 -5.94 -1.70
N VAL A 77 -15.30 -4.93 -2.10
CA VAL A 77 -16.76 -4.90 -1.89
C VAL A 77 -17.44 -6.04 -2.63
N HIS A 78 -17.04 -6.36 -3.86
CA HIS A 78 -17.59 -7.52 -4.58
C HIS A 78 -17.36 -8.83 -3.82
N ASN A 79 -16.17 -9.01 -3.25
CA ASN A 79 -15.78 -10.23 -2.55
C ASN A 79 -16.39 -10.35 -1.13
N HIS A 80 -16.64 -9.22 -0.45
CA HIS A 80 -17.04 -9.20 0.98
C HIS A 80 -18.43 -8.61 1.24
N GLY A 81 -19.04 -7.93 0.27
CA GLY A 81 -20.30 -7.21 0.41
C GLY A 81 -21.55 -8.09 0.57
N ILE A 82 -21.40 -9.41 0.52
CA ILE A 82 -22.49 -10.39 0.74
C ILE A 82 -22.39 -11.06 2.13
N GLN A 83 -21.32 -10.81 2.90
CA GLN A 83 -21.05 -11.53 4.16
C GLN A 83 -21.14 -10.70 5.45
N GLN A 84 -21.70 -9.49 5.42
CA GLN A 84 -21.91 -8.67 6.62
C GLN A 84 -23.39 -8.42 6.91
#